data_AF-A0A3P7JA20-F1
#
_entry.id   AF-A0A3P7JA20-F1
#
_cell.length_a   1.000
_cell.length_b   1.000
_cell.length_c   1.000
_cell.angle_alpha   90.00
_cell.angle_beta   90.00
_cell.angle_gamma   90.00
#
_symmetry.space_group_name_H-M   'P 1'
#
loop_
_entity.id
_entity.type
_entity.pdbx_description
1 polymer ?
#
loop_
_entity_poly.entity_id
_entity_poly.type
_entity_poly.pdbx_seq_one_letter_code
_entity_poly.pdbx_strand_id
1 'polypeptide(L)'
;MNGDCCGSAVYFKQEGSYLCCNDNLARKLASTDMCCGSTVYDGGRQQICCGDRSQADSCCTRNNGSEVEFQSRTEFCCNGAVRKGTGLFCCYLRMNGVLVAESYRNQTHCCRFPFDIIYQKINGDCLSQVRPQIF
;
A
#
# COMPACT_ATOMS: atom_id res chain seq x y z
N MET A 1 -7.18 -17.34 38.34
CA MET A 1 -6.29 -16.47 37.54
C MET A 1 -6.47 -16.88 36.08
N ASN A 2 -6.99 -16.00 35.22
CA ASN A 2 -7.19 -16.29 33.80
C ASN A 2 -6.03 -15.68 33.00
N GLY A 3 -4.88 -16.37 33.04
CA GLY A 3 -3.78 -16.10 32.14
C GLY A 3 -4.12 -16.59 30.73
N ASP A 4 -3.64 -15.88 29.73
CA ASP A 4 -3.73 -16.26 28.32
C ASP A 4 -2.33 -16.28 27.72
N CYS A 5 -2.18 -16.91 26.56
CA CYS A 5 -0.91 -17.05 25.88
C CYS A 5 -0.81 -16.08 24.69
N CYS A 6 0.41 -15.64 24.43
CA CYS A 6 0.80 -14.90 23.24
C CYS A 6 2.14 -15.44 22.76
N GLY A 7 2.15 -16.21 21.68
CA GLY A 7 3.33 -17.01 21.32
C GLY A 7 3.78 -17.89 22.50
N SER A 8 5.01 -17.67 22.96
CA SER A 8 5.59 -18.38 24.11
C SER A 8 5.43 -17.67 25.47
N ALA A 9 4.77 -16.51 25.51
CA ALA A 9 4.60 -15.71 26.73
C ALA A 9 3.19 -15.88 27.31
N VAL A 10 3.10 -15.93 28.64
CA VAL A 10 1.81 -15.90 29.37
C VAL A 10 1.57 -14.48 29.87
N TYR A 11 0.35 -13.97 29.69
CA TYR A 11 -0.07 -12.65 30.17
C TYR A 11 -1.48 -12.68 30.74
N PHE A 12 -1.82 -11.72 31.61
CA PHE A 12 -3.14 -11.63 32.19
C PHE A 12 -3.97 -10.58 31.45
N LYS A 13 -4.89 -11.04 30.58
CA LYS A 13 -5.81 -10.15 29.82
C LYS A 13 -6.56 -9.15 30.72
N GLN A 14 -6.88 -9.56 31.94
CA GLN A 14 -7.63 -8.76 32.91
C GLN A 14 -6.90 -7.49 33.36
N GLU A 15 -5.58 -7.43 33.27
CA GLU A 15 -4.81 -6.24 33.64
C GLU A 15 -4.90 -5.13 32.58
N GLY A 16 -5.42 -5.43 31.38
CA GLY A 16 -5.61 -4.48 30.29
C GLY A 16 -4.34 -3.78 29.80
N SER A 17 -3.16 -4.21 30.27
CA SER A 17 -1.88 -3.53 30.10
C SER A 17 -1.05 -4.08 28.93
N TYR A 18 -1.52 -5.15 28.28
CA TYR A 18 -0.80 -5.83 27.21
C TYR A 18 -1.70 -6.08 26.00
N LEU A 19 -1.09 -6.08 24.83
CA LEU A 19 -1.65 -6.52 23.55
C LEU A 19 -0.83 -7.70 23.05
N CYS A 20 -1.53 -8.70 22.52
CA CYS A 20 -0.91 -9.78 21.76
C CYS A 20 -1.15 -9.55 20.27
N CYS A 21 -0.10 -9.24 19.52
CA CYS A 21 -0.15 -8.91 18.09
C CYS A 21 0.64 -9.97 17.31
N ASN A 22 -0.02 -10.91 16.63
CA ASN A 22 0.59 -12.03 15.91
C ASN A 22 1.75 -12.68 16.69
N ASP A 23 1.43 -13.24 17.85
CA ASP A 23 2.38 -13.89 18.78
C ASP A 23 3.44 -12.97 19.42
N ASN A 24 3.37 -11.66 19.18
CA ASN A 24 4.21 -10.66 19.82
C ASN A 24 3.46 -9.98 20.97
N LEU A 25 3.93 -10.21 22.20
CA LEU A 25 3.37 -9.58 23.40
C LEU A 25 4.00 -8.20 23.62
N ALA A 26 3.19 -7.16 23.57
CA ALA A 26 3.61 -5.78 23.76
C ALA A 26 2.81 -5.09 24.87
N ARG A 27 3.46 -4.18 25.60
CA ARG A 27 2.82 -3.36 26.62
C ARG A 27 2.04 -2.21 25.97
N LYS A 28 0.82 -1.96 26.43
CA LYS A 28 0.05 -0.77 26.08
C LYS A 28 0.63 0.45 26.79
N LEU A 29 0.87 1.51 26.05
CA LEU A 29 1.25 2.83 26.54
C LEU A 29 0.02 3.75 26.67
N ALA A 30 -0.99 3.56 25.82
CA ALA A 30 -2.25 4.28 25.87
C ALA A 30 -3.46 3.35 25.68
N SER A 31 -4.64 3.84 26.06
CA SER A 31 -5.90 3.10 25.87
C SER A 31 -6.25 2.91 24.39
N THR A 32 -5.80 3.80 23.51
CA THR A 32 -6.00 3.75 22.05
C THR A 32 -5.07 2.79 21.34
N ASP A 33 -4.04 2.29 22.02
CA ASP A 33 -3.10 1.35 21.42
C ASP A 33 -3.80 0.08 20.96
N MET A 34 -3.44 -0.38 19.78
CA MET A 34 -4.02 -1.55 19.13
C MET A 34 -2.99 -2.22 18.23
N CYS A 35 -3.27 -3.45 17.83
CA CYS A 35 -2.38 -4.21 16.96
C CYS A 35 -2.49 -3.76 15.50
N CYS A 36 -1.34 -3.65 14.85
CA CYS A 36 -1.18 -3.62 13.41
C CYS A 36 -0.17 -4.71 13.04
N GLY A 37 -0.66 -5.82 12.50
CA GLY A 37 0.17 -7.00 12.25
C GLY A 37 0.83 -7.51 13.53
N SER A 38 2.15 -7.54 13.54
CA SER A 38 2.97 -8.02 14.66
C SER A 38 3.38 -6.93 15.65
N THR A 39 2.90 -5.69 15.44
CA THR A 39 3.32 -4.50 16.19
C THR A 39 2.14 -3.77 16.80
N VAL A 40 2.40 -2.96 17.83
CA VAL A 40 1.40 -2.06 18.43
C VAL A 40 1.55 -0.68 17.83
N TYR A 41 0.45 -0.07 17.40
CA TYR A 41 0.39 1.32 16.99
C TYR A 41 -0.62 2.11 17.84
N ASP A 42 -0.49 3.43 17.83
CA ASP A 42 -1.19 4.36 18.74
C ASP A 42 -2.69 4.60 18.48
N GLY A 43 -3.28 3.80 17.59
CA GLY A 43 -4.68 3.92 17.20
C GLY A 43 -4.97 5.09 16.25
N GLY A 44 -3.97 5.58 15.52
CA GLY A 44 -4.16 6.61 14.48
C GLY A 44 -3.85 8.03 14.95
N ARG A 45 -3.19 8.20 16.10
CA ARG A 45 -2.90 9.53 16.65
C ARG A 45 -1.70 10.18 15.96
N GLN A 46 -0.65 9.41 15.74
CA GLN A 46 0.59 9.82 15.07
C GLN A 46 1.09 8.74 14.11
N GLN A 47 0.54 7.53 14.19
CA GLN A 47 0.96 6.37 13.40
C GLN A 47 -0.22 5.82 12.63
N ILE A 48 0.06 5.18 11.49
CA ILE A 48 -0.94 4.44 10.73
C ILE A 48 -0.60 2.94 10.72
N CYS A 49 -1.56 2.13 10.30
CA CYS A 49 -1.39 0.70 10.11
C CYS A 49 -1.34 0.36 8.61
N CYS A 50 -0.19 -0.14 8.14
CA CYS A 50 0.04 -0.59 6.77
C CYS A 50 0.60 -2.03 6.77
N GLY A 51 -0.18 -2.98 7.27
CA GLY A 51 0.27 -4.34 7.58
C GLY A 51 1.03 -4.42 8.90
N ASP A 52 2.00 -3.53 9.12
CA ASP A 52 2.63 -3.25 10.41
C ASP A 52 2.61 -1.73 10.71
N ARG A 53 3.03 -1.35 11.93
CA ARG A 53 3.10 0.06 12.37
C ARG A 53 4.01 0.88 11.46
N SER A 54 3.46 1.97 10.93
CA SER A 54 4.14 2.90 10.04
C SER A 54 4.29 4.29 10.66
N GLN A 55 5.40 4.97 10.33
CA GLN A 55 5.59 6.41 10.61
C GLN A 55 5.18 7.31 9.43
N ALA A 56 4.79 6.72 8.31
CA ALA A 56 4.25 7.47 7.17
C ALA A 56 2.79 7.85 7.39
N ASP A 57 2.26 8.65 6.48
CA ASP A 57 0.88 9.15 6.52
C ASP A 57 -0.07 8.40 5.56
N SER A 58 0.43 7.44 4.77
CA SER A 58 -0.41 6.63 3.86
C SER A 58 0.14 5.23 3.57
N CYS A 59 -0.76 4.32 3.22
CA CYS A 59 -0.47 2.94 2.82
C CYS A 59 -0.76 2.73 1.33
N CYS A 60 0.11 1.99 0.65
CA CYS A 60 -0.07 1.59 -0.73
C CYS A 60 -0.17 0.08 -0.85
N THR A 61 -1.32 -0.40 -1.31
CA THR A 61 -1.52 -1.82 -1.64
C THR A 61 -0.92 -2.11 -3.02
N ARG A 62 -0.03 -3.09 -3.08
CA ARG A 62 0.58 -3.58 -4.32
C ARG A 62 -0.36 -4.56 -5.03
N ASN A 63 -0.07 -4.83 -6.30
CA ASN A 63 -0.84 -5.80 -7.10
C ASN A 63 -0.82 -7.22 -6.51
N ASN A 64 0.18 -7.57 -5.70
CA ASN A 64 0.27 -8.85 -5.00
C ASN A 64 -0.42 -8.87 -3.62
N GLY A 65 -1.14 -7.81 -3.26
CA GLY A 65 -1.83 -7.66 -1.98
C GLY A 65 -0.95 -7.23 -0.80
N SER A 66 0.37 -7.16 -0.96
CA SER A 66 1.24 -6.61 0.11
C SER A 66 1.08 -5.09 0.23
N GLU A 67 1.26 -4.59 1.43
CA GLU A 67 1.18 -3.15 1.72
C GLU A 67 2.59 -2.56 1.88
N VAL A 68 2.75 -1.30 1.46
CA VAL A 68 3.95 -0.51 1.74
C VAL A 68 3.57 0.90 2.13
N GLU A 69 4.24 1.44 3.12
CA GLU A 69 4.08 2.83 3.55
C GLU A 69 4.61 3.82 2.51
N PHE A 70 4.02 5.02 2.45
CA PHE A 70 4.53 6.13 1.65
C PHE A 70 4.14 7.48 2.25
N GLN A 71 4.92 8.51 1.95
CA GLN A 71 4.66 9.88 2.38
C GLN A 71 3.82 10.60 1.32
N SER A 72 2.53 10.77 1.58
CA SER A 72 1.53 11.34 0.67
C SER A 72 1.90 12.73 0.16
N ARG A 73 2.70 13.49 0.92
CA ARG A 73 3.21 14.80 0.48
C ARG A 73 4.15 14.69 -0.71
N THR A 74 5.01 13.68 -0.76
CA THR A 74 6.09 13.53 -1.75
C THR A 74 5.89 12.36 -2.70
N GLU A 75 4.96 11.45 -2.39
CA GLU A 75 4.77 10.18 -3.07
C GLU A 75 3.29 9.91 -3.33
N PHE A 76 2.99 9.00 -4.25
CA PHE A 76 1.65 8.47 -4.51
C PHE A 76 1.70 6.94 -4.65
N CYS A 77 0.57 6.28 -4.38
CA CYS A 77 0.46 4.84 -4.57
C CYS A 77 0.19 4.48 -6.03
N CYS A 78 0.92 3.49 -6.55
CA CYS A 78 0.59 2.81 -7.80
C CYS A 78 0.67 1.29 -7.61
N ASN A 79 1.88 0.72 -7.65
CA ASN A 79 2.18 -0.64 -7.24
C ASN A 79 3.35 -0.63 -6.23
N GLY A 80 3.19 0.27 -5.26
CA GLY A 80 4.25 0.77 -4.39
C GLY A 80 4.31 2.29 -4.37
N ALA A 81 5.15 2.83 -3.48
CA ALA A 81 5.39 4.26 -3.33
C ALA A 81 6.13 4.83 -4.54
N VAL A 82 5.53 5.80 -5.23
CA VAL A 82 6.12 6.47 -6.39
C VAL A 82 6.35 7.94 -6.08
N ARG A 83 7.59 8.42 -6.22
CA ARG A 83 7.94 9.83 -5.99
C ARG A 83 7.30 10.76 -7.01
N LYS A 84 6.62 11.78 -6.51
CA LYS A 84 6.09 12.91 -7.28
C LYS A 84 7.23 13.69 -7.93
N GLY A 85 6.96 14.32 -9.07
CA GLY A 85 7.92 15.17 -9.79
C GLY A 85 9.03 14.43 -10.56
N THR A 86 9.04 13.09 -10.58
CA THR A 86 10.05 12.29 -11.30
C THR A 86 9.70 11.99 -12.77
N GLY A 87 8.55 12.48 -13.24
CA GLY A 87 7.99 12.14 -14.56
C GLY A 87 7.35 10.75 -14.62
N LEU A 88 7.22 10.08 -13.48
CA LEU A 88 6.49 8.82 -13.34
C LEU A 88 5.01 9.10 -13.06
N PHE A 89 4.15 8.29 -13.68
CA PHE A 89 2.70 8.33 -13.58
C PHE A 89 2.18 6.92 -13.35
N CYS A 90 0.98 6.77 -12.79
CA CYS A 90 0.35 5.46 -12.65
C CYS A 90 -0.58 5.16 -13.84
N CYS A 91 -0.53 3.93 -14.32
CA CYS A 91 -1.47 3.36 -15.27
C CYS A 91 -2.25 2.24 -14.60
N TYR A 92 -3.58 2.23 -14.73
CA TYR A 92 -4.41 1.13 -14.24
C TYR A 92 -4.80 0.25 -15.42
N LEU A 93 -4.03 -0.82 -15.61
CA LEU A 93 -4.23 -1.79 -16.68
C LEU A 93 -5.35 -2.77 -16.32
N ARG A 94 -6.11 -3.23 -17.31
CA ARG A 94 -7.17 -4.23 -17.19
C ARG A 94 -6.67 -5.54 -17.77
N MET A 95 -6.17 -6.43 -16.91
CA MET A 95 -5.67 -7.75 -17.30
C MET A 95 -6.66 -8.82 -16.82
N ASN A 96 -7.33 -9.50 -17.75
CA ASN A 96 -8.29 -10.58 -17.43
C ASN A 96 -9.38 -10.16 -16.43
N GLY A 97 -9.88 -8.92 -16.54
CA GLY A 97 -10.90 -8.36 -15.62
C GLY A 97 -10.35 -7.84 -14.29
N VAL A 98 -9.05 -8.00 -14.01
CA VAL A 98 -8.38 -7.47 -12.81
C VAL A 98 -7.69 -6.14 -13.15
N LEU A 99 -7.77 -5.18 -12.22
CA LEU A 99 -7.02 -3.94 -12.31
C LEU A 99 -5.59 -4.15 -11.78
N VAL A 100 -4.62 -3.84 -12.62
CA VAL A 100 -3.18 -3.92 -12.32
C VAL A 100 -2.61 -2.51 -12.44
N ALA A 101 -2.14 -1.96 -11.33
CA ALA A 101 -1.53 -0.64 -11.32
C ALA A 101 -0.05 -0.77 -11.75
N GLU A 102 0.41 0.04 -12.69
CA GLU A 102 1.80 0.02 -13.16
C GLU A 102 2.33 1.44 -13.36
N SER A 103 3.51 1.71 -12.82
CA SER A 103 4.16 3.01 -12.97
C SER A 103 4.83 3.11 -14.34
N TYR A 104 4.68 4.25 -15.02
CA TYR A 104 5.30 4.47 -16.31
C TYR A 104 5.85 5.89 -16.44
N ARG A 105 6.84 6.05 -17.33
CA ARG A 105 7.42 7.35 -17.66
C ARG A 105 6.60 8.03 -18.75
N ASN A 106 5.94 9.14 -18.44
CA ASN A 106 5.12 9.87 -19.42
C ASN A 106 5.97 10.49 -20.54
N GLN A 107 7.25 10.78 -20.35
CA GLN A 107 8.08 11.29 -21.46
C GLN A 107 8.23 10.29 -22.61
N THR A 108 8.18 8.98 -22.33
CA THR A 108 8.49 7.93 -23.33
C THR A 108 7.35 6.96 -23.56
N HIS A 109 6.34 6.93 -22.70
CA HIS A 109 5.25 5.96 -22.75
C HIS A 109 3.87 6.60 -22.57
N CYS A 110 2.84 5.85 -22.95
CA CYS A 110 1.44 6.21 -22.92
C CYS A 110 0.63 5.15 -22.19
N CYS A 111 -0.16 5.57 -21.21
CA CYS A 111 -1.25 4.79 -20.65
C CYS A 111 -2.56 5.28 -21.27
N ARG A 112 -3.24 4.45 -22.06
CA ARG A 112 -4.49 4.85 -22.73
C ARG A 112 -5.40 3.65 -22.97
N PHE A 113 -6.66 3.94 -23.27
CA PHE A 113 -7.65 2.94 -23.69
C PHE A 113 -7.09 2.05 -24.83
N PRO A 114 -7.25 0.71 -24.76
CA PRO A 114 -8.14 -0.05 -23.86
C PRO A 114 -7.59 -0.34 -22.46
N PHE A 115 -6.43 0.24 -22.11
CA PHE A 115 -5.73 0.03 -20.84
C PHE A 115 -5.27 -1.43 -20.66
N ASP A 116 -4.83 -2.08 -21.72
CA ASP A 116 -4.30 -3.44 -21.69
C ASP A 116 -2.78 -3.47 -21.48
N ILE A 117 -2.07 -2.52 -22.08
CA ILE A 117 -0.62 -2.35 -21.94
C ILE A 117 -0.21 -0.88 -21.88
N ILE A 118 1.02 -0.62 -21.45
CA ILE A 118 1.67 0.69 -21.54
C ILE A 118 2.45 0.75 -22.87
N TYR A 119 2.07 1.68 -23.73
CA TYR A 119 2.62 1.81 -25.08
C TYR A 119 3.81 2.75 -25.11
N GLN A 120 4.76 2.53 -26.04
CA GLN A 120 5.81 3.51 -26.29
C GLN A 120 5.26 4.69 -27.11
N LYS A 121 5.70 5.90 -26.79
CA LYS A 121 5.40 7.09 -27.59
C LYS A 121 6.07 6.99 -28.95
N ILE A 122 5.34 7.29 -30.02
CA ILE A 122 5.91 7.45 -31.36
C ILE A 122 5.81 8.92 -31.75
N ASN A 123 6.94 9.52 -32.12
CA ASN A 123 7.07 10.95 -32.42
C ASN A 123 6.55 11.85 -31.27
N GLY A 124 6.68 11.40 -30.03
CA GLY A 124 6.20 12.10 -28.84
C GLY A 124 4.70 12.00 -28.58
N ASP A 125 3.94 11.34 -29.46
CA ASP A 125 2.47 11.24 -29.38
C ASP A 125 2.00 9.83 -28.97
N CYS A 126 0.86 9.81 -28.29
CA CYS A 126 0.11 8.63 -27.90
C CYS A 126 -1.00 8.26 -28.89
N LEU A 127 -1.30 9.11 -29.88
CA LEU A 127 -2.35 8.90 -30.88
C LEU A 127 -1.87 8.17 -32.14
N SER A 128 -0.56 8.13 -32.38
CA SER A 128 0.06 7.43 -33.52
C SER A 128 -0.15 5.90 -33.53
N GLN A 129 -0.59 5.30 -32.42
CA GLN A 129 -0.88 3.86 -32.31
C GLN A 129 -2.38 3.53 -32.38
N VAL A 130 -3.24 4.39 -32.93
CA VAL A 130 -4.65 4.04 -33.15
C VAL A 130 -4.71 2.76 -33.98
N ARG A 131 -5.06 1.63 -33.33
CA ARG A 131 -5.57 0.46 -34.06
C ARG A 131 -6.76 0.99 -34.86
N PRO A 132 -6.82 0.77 -36.18
CA PRO A 132 -8.01 1.13 -36.94
C PRO A 132 -9.21 0.51 -36.23
N GLN A 133 -10.21 1.31 -35.89
CA GLN A 133 -11.53 0.77 -35.57
C GLN A 133 -12.01 0.11 -36.85
N ILE A 134 -11.84 -1.21 -36.94
CA ILE A 134 -12.54 -2.00 -37.95
C ILE A 134 -13.99 -1.97 -37.51
N PHE A 135 -14.78 -1.13 -38.20
CA PHE A 135 -16.24 -1.15 -38.18
C PHE A 135 -16.75 -2.42 -38.87
#